data_AF-A0A1D8A555-F1
#
_entry.id   AF-A0A1D8A555-F1
#
_cell.length_a   1.000
_cell.length_b   1.000
_cell.length_c   1.000
_cell.angle_alpha   90.00
_cell.angle_beta   90.00
_cell.angle_gamma   90.00
#
_symmetry.space_group_name_H-M   'P 1'
#
loop_
_entity.id
_entity.type
_entity.pdbx_description
1 polymer ?
#
loop_
_entity_poly.entity_id
_entity_poly.type
_entity_poly.pdbx_seq_one_letter_code
_entity_poly.pdbx_strand_id
1 'polypeptide(L)'
;MENFSLSDWLTALGYTALAAIGGLLGYTMREHDKGNELSGRRAFVEAASSGFVGFIVMLICRAIGLDPLWSAPAVGIFGWLGANVSIRLLERLVYEKLGIKLRANTEERITGGNGNQGDQP
;
A
#
# COMPACT_ATOMS: atom_id res chain seq x y z
N MET A 1 6.62 13.83 24.05
CA MET A 1 6.80 12.51 23.40
C MET A 1 5.81 11.58 24.06
N GLU A 2 4.61 11.45 23.49
CA GLU A 2 3.61 10.49 23.99
C GLU A 2 4.21 9.09 23.82
N ASN A 3 4.34 8.36 24.93
CA ASN A 3 4.85 7.00 24.91
C ASN A 3 3.81 6.12 24.23
N PHE A 4 4.18 5.41 23.16
CA PHE A 4 3.30 4.40 22.56
C PHE A 4 2.94 3.35 23.61
N SER A 5 1.65 3.24 23.92
CA SER A 5 1.14 2.20 24.82
C SER A 5 1.28 0.81 24.18
N LEU A 6 1.37 -0.23 25.01
CA LEU A 6 1.36 -1.63 24.56
C LEU A 6 0.08 -1.96 23.77
N SER A 7 -1.04 -1.32 24.12
CA SER A 7 -2.31 -1.39 23.38
C SER A 7 -2.21 -0.85 21.96
N ASP A 8 -1.45 0.22 21.76
CA ASP A 8 -1.30 0.89 20.47
C ASP A 8 -0.45 0.05 19.53
N TRP A 9 0.60 -0.56 20.08
CA TRP A 9 1.42 -1.53 19.36
C TRP A 9 0.62 -2.77 18.94
N LEU A 10 -0.22 -3.30 19.83
CA LEU A 10 -1.06 -4.45 19.51
C LEU A 10 -2.08 -4.11 18.42
N THR A 11 -2.69 -2.94 18.53
CA THR A 11 -3.61 -2.40 17.53
C THR A 11 -2.90 -2.25 16.17
N ALA A 12 -1.73 -1.62 16.15
CA ALA A 12 -0.92 -1.46 14.95
C ALA A 12 -0.53 -2.81 14.33
N LEU A 13 -0.21 -3.82 15.15
CA LEU A 13 0.07 -5.18 14.69
C LEU A 13 -1.16 -5.80 14.04
N GLY A 14 -2.36 -5.59 14.60
CA GLY A 14 -3.63 -6.01 14.00
C GLY A 14 -3.87 -5.40 12.61
N TYR A 15 -3.69 -4.08 12.48
CA TYR A 15 -3.79 -3.38 11.19
C TYR A 15 -2.76 -3.87 10.16
N THR A 16 -1.52 -4.07 10.62
CA THR A 16 -0.41 -4.58 9.78
C THR A 16 -0.71 -5.99 9.28
N ALA A 17 -1.19 -6.86 10.17
CA ALA A 17 -1.57 -8.23 9.81
C ALA A 17 -2.74 -8.26 8.82
N LEU A 18 -3.77 -7.42 9.04
CA LEU A 18 -4.90 -7.28 8.12
C LEU A 18 -4.44 -6.87 6.72
N ALA A 19 -3.55 -5.87 6.62
CA ALA A 19 -3.01 -5.42 5.34
C ALA A 19 -2.11 -6.47 4.68
N ALA A 20 -1.29 -7.20 5.46
CA ALA A 20 -0.47 -8.28 4.96
C ALA A 20 -1.31 -9.42 4.36
N ILE A 21 -2.40 -9.80 5.04
CA ILE A 21 -3.38 -10.78 4.54
C ILE A 21 -4.04 -10.25 3.27
N GLY A 22 -4.46 -8.98 3.26
CA GLY A 22 -5.04 -8.34 2.07
C GLY A 22 -4.08 -8.39 0.88
N GLY A 23 -2.80 -8.07 1.09
CA GLY A 23 -1.77 -8.14 0.06
C GLY A 23 -1.52 -9.54 -0.46
N LEU A 24 -1.49 -10.52 0.43
CA LEU A 24 -1.36 -11.93 0.06
C LEU A 24 -2.54 -12.39 -0.80
N LEU A 25 -3.78 -12.09 -0.37
CA LEU A 25 -4.99 -12.45 -1.11
C LEU A 25 -5.03 -11.75 -2.47
N GLY A 26 -4.72 -10.44 -2.50
CA GLY A 26 -4.64 -9.67 -3.74
C GLY A 26 -3.58 -10.22 -4.70
N TYR A 27 -2.42 -10.66 -4.20
CA TYR A 27 -1.41 -11.36 -5.00
C TYR A 27 -1.95 -12.68 -5.55
N THR A 28 -2.53 -13.52 -4.69
CA THR A 28 -3.04 -14.83 -5.14
C THR A 28 -4.12 -14.70 -6.20
N MET A 29 -5.05 -13.75 -6.06
CA MET A 29 -6.08 -13.51 -7.07
C MET A 29 -5.47 -12.99 -8.38
N ARG A 30 -4.57 -12.00 -8.32
CA ARG A 30 -3.90 -11.47 -9.53
C ARG A 30 -3.10 -12.53 -10.27
N GLU A 31 -2.44 -13.43 -9.55
CA GLU A 31 -1.60 -14.46 -10.15
C GLU A 31 -2.46 -15.59 -10.71
N HIS A 32 -3.55 -15.95 -10.02
CA HIS A 32 -4.56 -16.89 -10.49
C HIS A 32 -5.25 -16.39 -11.77
N ASP A 33 -5.69 -15.13 -11.80
CA ASP A 33 -6.35 -14.50 -12.96
C ASP A 33 -5.42 -14.42 -14.18
N LYS A 34 -4.10 -14.36 -13.95
CA LYS A 34 -3.08 -14.37 -15.00
C LYS A 34 -2.67 -15.78 -15.45
N GLY A 35 -3.12 -16.82 -14.76
CA GLY A 35 -2.71 -18.21 -15.00
C GLY A 35 -1.24 -18.50 -14.65
N ASN A 36 -0.62 -17.68 -13.81
CA ASN A 36 0.78 -17.84 -13.41
C ASN A 36 0.91 -18.78 -12.19
N GLU A 37 2.08 -19.40 -12.03
CA GLU A 37 2.38 -20.20 -10.85
C GLU A 37 2.60 -19.33 -9.59
N LEU A 38 2.06 -19.79 -8.46
CA LEU A 38 2.20 -19.11 -7.18
C LEU A 38 3.63 -19.24 -6.64
N SER A 39 4.45 -18.20 -6.84
CA SER A 39 5.76 -18.12 -6.19
C SER A 39 5.65 -17.74 -4.71
N GLY A 40 5.99 -18.66 -3.81
CA GLY A 40 5.97 -18.42 -2.35
C GLY A 40 6.87 -17.27 -1.91
N ARG A 41 8.01 -17.05 -2.58
CA ARG A 41 8.91 -15.92 -2.30
C ARG A 41 8.26 -14.59 -2.67
N ARG A 42 7.56 -14.51 -3.80
CA ARG A 42 6.82 -13.29 -4.20
C ARG A 42 5.65 -13.04 -3.27
N ALA A 43 4.91 -14.08 -2.90
CA ALA A 43 3.83 -14.00 -1.92
C ALA A 43 4.31 -13.43 -0.57
N PHE A 44 5.46 -13.87 -0.07
CA PHE A 44 6.05 -13.33 1.16
C PHE A 44 6.44 -11.85 1.03
N VAL A 45 7.09 -11.46 -0.07
CA VAL A 45 7.47 -10.07 -0.32
C VAL A 45 6.23 -9.18 -0.45
N GLU A 46 5.19 -9.65 -1.12
CA GLU A 46 3.93 -8.91 -1.22
C GLU A 46 3.27 -8.74 0.14
N ALA A 47 3.13 -9.83 0.92
CA ALA A 47 2.53 -9.76 2.25
C ALA A 47 3.30 -8.81 3.18
N ALA A 48 4.64 -8.90 3.20
CA ALA A 48 5.48 -8.04 4.03
C ALA A 48 5.38 -6.56 3.60
N SER A 49 5.44 -6.29 2.29
CA SER A 49 5.36 -4.93 1.77
C SER A 49 3.96 -4.32 1.94
N SER A 50 2.89 -5.08 1.72
CA SER A 50 1.52 -4.65 2.00
C SER A 50 1.28 -4.42 3.48
N GLY A 51 1.85 -5.24 4.37
CA GLY A 51 1.81 -5.01 5.81
C GLY A 51 2.45 -3.67 6.18
N PHE A 52 3.64 -3.38 5.66
CA PHE A 52 4.32 -2.10 5.87
C PHE A 52 3.49 -0.91 5.39
N VAL A 53 2.90 -1.01 4.19
CA VAL A 53 2.04 0.04 3.67
C VAL A 53 0.78 0.22 4.53
N GLY A 54 0.16 -0.88 4.97
CA GLY A 54 -0.98 -0.83 5.89
C GLY A 54 -0.65 -0.14 7.21
N PHE A 55 0.55 -0.36 7.75
CA PHE A 55 1.04 0.37 8.92
C PHE A 55 1.14 1.89 8.66
N ILE A 56 1.68 2.30 7.51
CA ILE A 56 1.73 3.74 7.16
C ILE A 56 0.31 4.32 7.02
N VAL A 57 -0.59 3.60 6.34
CA VAL A 57 -1.99 4.04 6.18
C VAL A 57 -2.67 4.19 7.54
N MET A 58 -2.45 3.26 8.46
CA MET A 58 -2.96 3.35 9.85
C MET A 58 -2.44 4.61 10.56
N LEU A 59 -1.15 4.93 10.43
CA LEU A 59 -0.58 6.16 10.99
C LEU A 59 -1.21 7.41 10.38
N ILE A 60 -1.45 7.42 9.07
CA ILE A 60 -2.14 8.53 8.38
C ILE A 60 -3.58 8.66 8.88
N CYS A 61 -4.32 7.57 8.97
CA CYS A 61 -5.68 7.55 9.51
C CYS A 61 -5.73 8.12 10.93
N ARG A 62 -4.78 7.75 11.79
CA ARG A 62 -4.64 8.31 13.15
C ARG A 62 -4.30 9.79 13.12
N ALA A 63 -3.40 10.23 12.23
CA ALA A 63 -2.99 11.62 12.11
C ALA A 63 -4.12 12.56 11.63
N ILE A 64 -5.03 12.07 10.80
CA ILE A 64 -6.20 12.85 10.34
C ILE A 64 -7.42 12.72 11.27
N GLY A 65 -7.30 11.97 12.38
CA GLY A 65 -8.41 11.73 13.31
C GLY A 65 -9.53 10.86 12.73
N LEU A 66 -9.21 9.97 11.78
CA LEU A 66 -10.20 9.08 11.18
C LEU A 66 -10.66 8.05 12.21
N ASP A 67 -11.96 7.76 12.20
CA ASP A 67 -12.56 6.79 13.10
C ASP A 67 -11.93 5.39 12.90
N PRO A 68 -11.65 4.63 13.99
CA PRO A 68 -11.10 3.28 13.90
C PRO A 68 -11.93 2.31 13.06
N LEU A 69 -13.26 2.43 13.05
CA LEU A 69 -14.16 1.60 12.24
C LEU A 69 -13.92 1.80 10.74
N TRP A 70 -13.49 3.00 10.33
CA TRP A 70 -13.15 3.32 8.94
C TRP A 70 -11.69 3.07 8.59
N SER A 71 -10.81 3.13 9.60
CA SER A 71 -9.38 2.90 9.44
C SER A 71 -9.09 1.45 9.03
N ALA A 72 -9.80 0.46 9.59
CA ALA A 72 -9.54 -0.96 9.30
C ALA A 72 -9.89 -1.35 7.86
N PRO A 73 -11.07 -0.98 7.34
CA PRO A 73 -11.38 -1.13 5.92
C PRO A 73 -10.37 -0.42 5.00
N ALA A 74 -9.99 0.82 5.32
CA ALA A 74 -9.03 1.57 4.51
C ALA A 74 -7.68 0.82 4.44
N VAL A 75 -7.12 0.45 5.58
CA VAL A 75 -5.87 -0.30 5.68
C VAL A 75 -5.96 -1.64 4.92
N GLY A 76 -7.07 -2.36 5.05
CA GLY A 76 -7.31 -3.61 4.31
C GLY A 76 -7.33 -3.40 2.79
N ILE A 77 -8.00 -2.36 2.29
CA ILE A 77 -8.05 -2.03 0.86
C ILE A 77 -6.66 -1.68 0.33
N PHE A 78 -5.90 -0.84 1.04
CA PHE A 78 -4.54 -0.49 0.64
C PHE A 78 -3.59 -1.70 0.68
N GLY A 79 -3.78 -2.62 1.63
CA GLY A 79 -3.09 -3.90 1.65
C GLY A 79 -3.43 -4.75 0.43
N TRP A 80 -4.72 -4.85 0.09
CA TRP A 80 -5.21 -5.58 -1.08
C TRP A 80 -4.69 -5.03 -2.40
N LEU A 81 -4.68 -3.70 -2.57
CA LEU A 81 -4.12 -3.02 -3.75
C LEU A 81 -2.64 -3.37 -4.00
N GLY A 82 -1.93 -3.80 -2.95
CA GLY A 82 -0.51 -4.12 -3.01
C GLY A 82 0.36 -2.89 -2.78
N ALA A 83 1.56 -3.11 -2.26
CA ALA A 83 2.44 -2.02 -1.85
C ALA A 83 2.79 -1.05 -2.99
N ASN A 84 2.96 -1.57 -4.20
CA ASN A 84 3.46 -0.80 -5.34
C ASN A 84 2.43 0.23 -5.88
N VAL A 85 1.14 -0.10 -5.82
CA VAL A 85 0.06 0.83 -6.19
C VAL A 85 -0.15 1.83 -5.07
N SER A 86 -0.24 1.32 -3.84
CA SER A 86 -0.51 2.10 -2.65
C SER A 86 0.56 3.16 -2.39
N ILE A 87 1.85 2.84 -2.53
CA ILE A 87 2.93 3.82 -2.29
C ILE A 87 2.84 5.03 -3.22
N ARG A 88 2.39 4.85 -4.48
CA ARG A 88 2.21 5.96 -5.44
C ARG A 88 1.07 6.89 -5.01
N LEU A 89 0.03 6.35 -4.40
CA LEU A 89 -1.08 7.13 -3.85
C LEU A 89 -0.66 7.86 -2.57
N LEU A 90 0.05 7.18 -1.68
CA LEU A 90 0.60 7.79 -0.46
C LEU A 90 1.61 8.89 -0.80
N GLU A 91 2.44 8.69 -1.83
CA GLU A 91 3.41 9.67 -2.30
C GLU A 91 2.72 11.00 -2.63
N ARG A 92 1.63 10.98 -3.40
CA ARG A 92 0.81 12.17 -3.70
C ARG A 92 0.31 12.87 -2.44
N LEU A 93 -0.25 12.10 -1.50
CA LEU A 93 -0.74 12.64 -0.21
C LEU A 93 0.38 13.32 0.60
N VAL A 94 1.56 12.70 0.67
CA VAL A 94 2.70 13.25 1.41
C VAL A 94 3.21 14.52 0.73
N TYR A 95 3.36 14.53 -0.59
CA TYR A 95 3.81 15.72 -1.32
C TYR A 95 2.84 16.89 -1.17
N GLU A 96 1.54 16.65 -1.27
CA GLU A 96 0.51 17.66 -1.02
C GLU A 96 0.60 18.22 0.40
N LYS A 97 0.77 17.36 1.41
CA LYS A 97 0.92 17.79 2.81
C LYS A 97 2.22 18.56 3.06
N LEU A 98 3.29 18.25 2.34
CA LEU A 98 4.58 18.96 2.44
C LEU A 98 4.62 20.25 1.60
N GLY A 99 3.58 20.55 0.82
CA GLY A 99 3.55 21.73 -0.07
C GLY A 99 4.60 21.67 -1.19
N ILE A 100 5.14 20.49 -1.47
CA ILE A 100 6.15 20.28 -2.50
C ILE A 100 5.40 19.97 -3.80
N LYS A 101 5.57 20.81 -4.82
CA LYS A 101 5.02 20.54 -6.16
C LYS A 101 5.65 19.25 -6.68
N LEU A 102 4.83 18.22 -6.85
CA LEU A 102 5.22 16.98 -7.52
C LEU A 102 5.80 17.38 -8.89
N ARG A 103 7.12 17.26 -9.09
CA ARG A 103 7.74 17.60 -10.37
C ARG A 103 7.07 16.73 -11.44
N ALA A 104 6.69 17.36 -12.56
CA ALA A 104 5.99 16.75 -13.70
C ALA A 104 6.59 15.41 -14.21
N ASN A 105 7.84 15.07 -13.86
CA ASN A 105 8.47 13.80 -14.20
C ASN A 105 7.79 12.57 -13.52
N THR A 106 7.10 12.74 -12.39
CA THR A 106 6.35 11.66 -11.75
C THR A 106 5.01 11.38 -12.45
N GLU A 107 4.37 12.38 -13.06
CA GLU A 107 3.17 12.18 -13.89
C GLU A 107 3.48 11.33 -15.13
N GLU A 108 4.66 11.52 -15.73
CA GLU A 108 5.12 10.73 -16.88
C GLU A 108 5.31 9.24 -16.53
N ARG A 109 5.84 8.92 -15.34
CA ARG A 109 6.00 7.53 -14.87
C ARG A 109 4.71 6.84 -14.43
N ILE A 110 3.71 7.60 -13.99
CA ILE A 110 2.42 7.05 -13.55
C ILE A 110 1.49 6.82 -14.74
N THR A 111 1.57 7.68 -15.77
CA THR A 111 0.72 7.61 -16.97
C THR A 111 1.36 6.77 -18.09
N GLY A 112 2.71 6.74 -18.17
CA GLY A 112 3.46 5.97 -19.17
C GLY A 112 3.64 4.48 -18.86
N GLY A 113 3.05 3.96 -17.78
CA GLY A 113 3.09 2.54 -17.43
C GLY A 113 2.18 1.64 -18.28
N ASN A 114 1.43 2.20 -19.22
CA ASN A 114 0.54 1.45 -20.09
C ASN A 114 0.62 1.98 -21.53
N GLY A 115 1.58 1.46 -22.30
CA GLY A 115 1.64 1.69 -23.75
C GLY A 115 2.97 2.24 -24.27
N ASN A 116 4.02 1.41 -24.31
CA ASN A 116 4.76 1.21 -25.56
C ASN A 116 5.73 0.03 -25.42
N GLN A 117 5.20 -1.16 -25.72
CA GLN A 117 6.01 -2.24 -26.29
C GLN A 117 5.69 -2.20 -27.79
N GLY A 118 6.54 -1.51 -28.56
CA GLY A 118 6.36 -1.33 -29.99
C GLY A 118 7.41 -0.40 -30.58
N ASP A 119 8.32 -1.01 -31.35
CA ASP A 119 9.25 -0.46 -32.35
C ASP A 119 10.37 0.50 -31.93
N GLN A 120 11.56 -0.08 -31.87
CA GLN A 120 12.82 0.57 -32.26
C GLN A 120 13.07 0.27 -33.75
N PRO A 121 13.42 1.25 -34.60
CA PRO A 121 14.20 1.00 -35.81
C PRO A 121 15.69 0.78 -35.48
#